data_AF-A0A3D5BTU3-F1
#
_entry.id   AF-A0A3D5BTU3-F1
#
_cell.length_a   1.000
_cell.length_b   1.000
_cell.length_c   1.000
_cell.angle_alpha   90.00
_cell.angle_beta   90.00
_cell.angle_gamma   90.00
#
_symmetry.space_group_name_H-M   'P 1'
#
loop_
_entity.id
_entity.type
_entity.pdbx_description
1 polymer ?
#
loop_
_entity_poly.entity_id
_entity_poly.type
_entity_poly.pdbx_seq_one_letter_code
_entity_poly.pdbx_strand_id
1 'polypeptide(L)' 'AALARAALPFVVRGLTGYDACYAALARELDGVWLTLDRKAHGRLGSGGDAFLLDAGERLPL' A
#
# COMPACT_ATOMS: atom_id res chain seq x y z
N ALA A 1 -14.74 10.56 4.25
CA ALA A 1 -15.47 9.30 3.98
C ALA A 1 -15.09 8.64 2.65
N ALA A 2 -14.65 9.37 1.62
CA ALA A 2 -14.24 8.78 0.32
C ALA A 2 -13.06 7.81 0.46
N LEU A 3 -11.96 8.25 1.10
CA LEU A 3 -10.77 7.42 1.31
C LEU A 3 -11.07 6.14 2.10
N ALA A 4 -11.89 6.22 3.15
CA ALA A 4 -12.28 5.04 3.92
C ALA A 4 -13.01 3.99 3.07
N ARG A 5 -13.81 4.41 2.08
CA ARG A 5 -14.42 3.48 1.11
C ARG A 5 -13.40 2.94 0.12
N ALA A 6 -12.51 3.79 -0.38
CA ALA A 6 -11.43 3.37 -1.28
C ALA A 6 -10.44 2.39 -0.62
N ALA A 7 -10.34 2.44 0.72
CA ALA A 7 -9.53 1.53 1.54
C ALA A 7 -10.15 0.13 1.74
N LEU A 8 -11.48 -0.03 1.57
CA LEU A 8 -12.16 -1.30 1.84
C LEU A 8 -11.55 -2.52 1.13
N PRO A 9 -11.20 -2.47 -0.18
CA PRO A 9 -10.59 -3.61 -0.85
C PRO A 9 -9.28 -4.07 -0.21
N PHE A 10 -8.53 -3.14 0.38
CA PHE A 10 -7.27 -3.43 1.05
C PHE A 10 -7.45 -3.97 2.46
N VAL A 11 -8.49 -3.51 3.18
CA VAL A 11 -8.88 -4.10 4.46
C VAL A 11 -9.29 -5.56 4.26
N VAL A 12 -10.02 -5.86 3.18
CA VAL A 12 -10.38 -7.25 2.81
C VAL A 12 -9.14 -8.11 2.52
N ARG A 13 -8.06 -7.51 2.00
CA ARG A 13 -6.75 -8.16 1.84
C ARG A 13 -5.96 -8.30 3.16
N GLY A 14 -6.52 -7.86 4.28
CA GLY A 14 -5.95 -8.02 5.62
C GLY A 14 -5.07 -6.87 6.10
N LEU A 15 -5.08 -5.73 5.40
CA LEU A 15 -4.44 -4.51 5.89
C LEU A 15 -5.23 -3.89 7.04
N THR A 16 -4.51 -3.24 7.97
CA THR A 16 -5.16 -2.42 8.99
C THR A 16 -5.75 -1.16 8.35
N GLY A 17 -6.67 -0.47 9.03
CA GLY A 17 -7.31 0.73 8.48
C GLY A 17 -6.32 1.82 8.04
N TYR A 18 -5.23 1.99 8.79
CA TYR A 18 -4.15 2.94 8.45
C TYR A 18 -3.43 2.52 7.16
N ASP A 19 -2.92 1.29 7.10
CA ASP A 19 -2.21 0.74 5.93
C ASP A 19 -3.08 0.77 4.66
N ALA A 20 -4.35 0.37 4.82
CA ALA A 20 -5.33 0.35 3.75
C ALA A 20 -5.61 1.75 3.17
N CYS A 21 -5.57 2.79 4.02
CA CYS A 21 -5.74 4.17 3.57
C CYS A 21 -4.54 4.65 2.75
N TYR A 22 -3.29 4.30 3.11
CA TYR A 22 -2.13 4.68 2.30
C TYR A 22 -2.10 3.96 0.95
N ALA A 23 -2.40 2.66 0.93
CA ALA A 23 -2.50 1.92 -0.33
C ALA A 23 -3.59 2.52 -1.24
N ALA A 24 -4.74 2.92 -0.67
CA ALA A 24 -5.81 3.57 -1.42
C ALA A 24 -5.42 4.95 -1.93
N LEU A 25 -4.80 5.76 -1.09
CA LEU A 25 -4.35 7.09 -1.48
C LEU A 25 -3.29 7.01 -2.59
N ALA A 26 -2.33 6.09 -2.49
CA ALA A 26 -1.32 5.90 -3.52
C ALA A 26 -1.97 5.58 -4.87
N ARG A 27 -2.95 4.66 -4.88
CA ARG A 27 -3.68 4.32 -6.11
C ARG A 27 -4.53 5.47 -6.66
N GLU A 28 -5.14 6.30 -5.80
CA GLU A 28 -5.87 7.50 -6.24
C GLU A 28 -4.95 8.56 -6.90
N LEU A 29 -3.66 8.54 -6.57
CA LEU A 29 -2.65 9.47 -7.09
C LEU A 29 -1.84 8.88 -8.26
N ASP A 30 -2.24 7.71 -8.79
CA ASP A 30 -1.44 6.92 -9.75
C ASP A 30 0.01 6.68 -9.27
N GLY A 31 0.18 6.59 -7.95
CA GLY A 31 1.45 6.38 -7.28
C GLY A 31 1.58 4.99 -6.66
N VAL A 32 2.69 4.78 -5.94
CA VAL A 32 2.98 3.54 -5.22
C VAL A 32 3.11 3.82 -3.72
N TRP A 33 2.51 2.97 -2.89
CA TRP A 33 2.67 3.10 -1.45
C TRP A 33 4.04 2.56 -1.01
N LEU A 34 4.90 3.44 -0.50
CA LEU A 34 6.17 3.04 0.10
C LEU A 34 5.95 2.60 1.54
N THR A 35 6.43 1.41 1.90
CA THR A 35 6.32 0.90 3.27
C THR A 35 7.56 0.15 3.69
N LEU A 36 7.91 0.24 4.99
CA LEU A 36 8.93 -0.60 5.62
C LEU A 36 8.31 -1.88 6.21
N ASP A 37 6.98 -1.98 6.26
CA ASP A 37 6.28 -3.11 6.82
C ASP A 37 6.15 -4.23 5.77
N ARG A 38 7.05 -5.20 5.86
CA ARG A 38 7.08 -6.39 5.00
C ARG A 38 5.79 -7.20 5.08
N LYS A 39 5.10 -7.24 6.23
CA LYS A 39 3.85 -7.97 6.40
C LYS A 39 2.69 -7.24 5.72
N ALA A 40 2.64 -5.91 5.81
CA ALA A 40 1.67 -5.11 5.08
C ALA A 40 1.90 -5.21 3.56
N HIS A 41 3.14 -5.06 3.10
CA HIS A 41 3.50 -5.23 1.69
C HIS A 41 3.09 -6.61 1.15
N GLY A 42 3.39 -7.69 1.90
CA GLY A 42 3.05 -9.06 1.49
C GLY A 42 1.55 -9.33 1.31
N ARG A 43 0.67 -8.54 1.94
CA ARG A 43 -0.80 -8.66 1.78
C ARG A 43 -1.32 -8.06 0.47
N LEU A 44 -0.55 -7.19 -0.17
CA LEU A 44 -0.93 -6.55 -1.44
C LEU A 44 -0.54 -7.41 -2.65
N GLY A 45 0.36 -8.37 -2.46
CA GLY A 45 0.87 -9.21 -3.54
C GLY A 45 1.70 -8.42 -4.57
N SER A 46 1.91 -8.99 -5.75
CA SER A 46 2.75 -8.41 -6.81
C SER A 46 2.05 -7.33 -7.67
N GLY A 47 0.92 -6.77 -7.20
CA GLY A 47 0.04 -5.92 -7.99
C GLY A 47 0.49 -4.46 -8.22
N GLY A 48 1.69 -4.09 -7.79
CA GLY A 48 2.19 -2.71 -7.91
C GLY A 48 1.56 -1.71 -6.93
N ASP A 49 0.65 -2.15 -6.06
CA ASP A 49 -0.02 -1.30 -5.06
C ASP A 49 0.96 -0.79 -3.95
N ALA A 50 2.15 -1.40 -3.81
CA ALA A 50 3.17 -0.97 -2.85
C ALA A 50 4.59 -1.37 -3.26
N PHE A 51 5.57 -0.61 -2.76
CA PHE A 51 7.00 -0.91 -2.82
C PHE A 51 7.50 -1.08 -1.37
N LEU A 52 8.11 -2.23 -1.09
CA LEU A 52 8.79 -2.43 0.18
C LEU A 52 10.08 -1.63 0.12
N LEU A 53 10.35 -0.81 1.12
CA LEU A 53 11.65 -0.21 1.31
C LEU A 53 12.43 -1.12 2.26
N ASP A 54 13.48 -1.78 1.77
CA ASP A 54 14.46 -2.42 2.63
C ASP A 54 15.80 -1.66 2.65
N ALA A 55 16.67 -2.03 3.60
CA ALA A 55 17.91 -1.32 3.85
C ALA A 55 18.88 -1.50 2.68
N GLY A 56 18.77 -0.61 1.68
CA GLY A 56 19.64 -0.56 0.51
C GLY A 56 18.91 -0.40 -0.84
N GLU A 57 17.58 -0.51 -0.88
CA GLU A 57 16.83 -0.38 -2.12
C GLU A 57 16.87 1.06 -2.66
N ARG A 58 17.31 1.19 -3.92
CA ARG A 58 17.16 2.42 -4.69
C ARG A 58 15.84 2.33 -5.44
N LEU A 59 14.94 3.27 -5.19
CA LEU A 59 13.70 3.39 -5.95
C LEU A 59 14.06 3.67 -7.42
N PRO A 60 13.48 2.93 -8.39
CA PRO A 60 13.56 3.30 -9.79
C PRO A 60 12.59 4.47 -10.03
N LEU A 61 13.00 5.68 -9.63
CA LEU A 61 12.32 6.93 -9.94
C LEU A 61 12.93 7.56 -11.20
#